data_AF-G8JN58-F1
#
_entry.id   AF-G8JN58-F1
#
_cell.length_a   1.000
_cell.length_b   1.000
_cell.length_c   1.000
_cell.angle_alpha   90.00
_cell.angle_beta   90.00
_cell.angle_gamma   90.00
#
_symmetry.space_group_name_H-M   'P 1'
#
loop_
_entity.id
_entity.type
_entity.pdbx_description
1 polymer ?
#
loop_
_entity_poly.entity_id
_entity_poly.type
_entity_poly.pdbx_seq_one_letter_code
_entity_poly.pdbx_strand_id
1 'polypeptide(L)'
;MALNFSINSCGRLLFERATQVFPRLEIGGGSGASNVMIPRTLLEMLQRRFGNANNEEGYQSDNGIVLAVPKKKVSHQKKRQRQYAPGKKQLQMMHHLNKCPSCGHYKRQNTLCMYCFNEIRHIWKTYTNKPLEEPLQEQELSDLDKRLLYPGKNETEYLERLRDKDSYLEKRVRTLPVEEKKTKGGSE
;
A
#
# COMPACT_ATOMS: atom_id res chain seq x y z
N MET A 1 -35.90 -7.42 25.09
CA MET A 1 -36.14 -6.82 23.75
C MET A 1 -34.97 -7.19 22.85
N ALA A 2 -35.09 -8.31 22.14
CA ALA A 2 -34.12 -8.73 21.14
C ALA A 2 -34.86 -8.70 19.79
N LEU A 3 -34.41 -7.83 18.89
CA LEU A 3 -35.02 -7.66 17.57
C LEU A 3 -34.51 -8.76 16.65
N ASN A 4 -35.41 -9.69 16.34
CA ASN A 4 -35.25 -10.73 15.33
C ASN A 4 -35.29 -10.08 13.93
N PHE A 5 -34.21 -10.19 13.16
CA PHE A 5 -34.24 -9.91 11.73
C PHE A 5 -34.57 -11.20 10.97
N SER A 6 -35.81 -11.27 10.48
CA SER A 6 -36.28 -12.26 9.53
C SER A 6 -35.74 -11.90 8.14
N ILE A 7 -34.94 -12.78 7.55
CA ILE A 7 -34.58 -12.72 6.14
C ILE A 7 -35.14 -13.99 5.51
N ASN A 8 -36.30 -13.84 4.89
CA ASN A 8 -36.94 -14.87 4.09
C ASN A 8 -36.15 -15.09 2.79
N SER A 9 -35.71 -16.34 2.62
CA SER A 9 -35.83 -17.16 1.42
C SER A 9 -35.95 -16.44 0.07
N CYS A 10 -34.87 -16.43 -0.72
CA CYS A 10 -34.91 -16.88 -2.12
C CYS A 10 -33.47 -17.05 -2.62
N GLY A 11 -33.12 -18.24 -3.14
CA GLY A 11 -31.83 -18.47 -3.80
C GLY A 11 -30.94 -19.57 -3.21
N ARG A 12 -31.52 -20.68 -2.71
CA ARG A 12 -30.80 -21.95 -2.49
C ARG A 12 -31.38 -23.03 -3.40
N LEU A 13 -31.06 -22.98 -4.68
CA LEU A 13 -31.00 -24.14 -5.56
C LEU A 13 -29.91 -23.82 -6.60
N LEU A 14 -29.07 -24.81 -6.92
CA LEU A 14 -27.84 -24.73 -7.74
C LEU A 14 -26.51 -24.50 -6.99
N PHE A 15 -26.35 -25.08 -5.81
CA PHE A 15 -25.00 -25.38 -5.30
C PHE A 15 -24.94 -26.71 -4.53
N GLU A 16 -25.50 -27.76 -5.12
CA GLU A 16 -25.27 -29.14 -4.67
C GLU A 16 -24.95 -30.02 -5.88
N ARG A 17 -23.74 -29.85 -6.44
CA ARG A 17 -23.10 -30.90 -7.25
C ARG A 17 -21.59 -30.73 -7.48
N ALA A 18 -20.89 -29.97 -6.63
CA ALA A 18 -19.47 -29.67 -6.84
C ALA A 18 -18.54 -30.04 -5.67
N THR A 19 -18.94 -30.95 -4.79
CA THR A 19 -18.10 -31.38 -3.65
C THR A 19 -17.93 -32.89 -3.56
N GLN A 20 -17.70 -33.57 -4.69
CA GLN A 20 -17.22 -34.95 -4.69
C GLN A 20 -16.08 -35.26 -5.67
N VAL A 21 -15.50 -34.27 -6.38
CA VAL A 21 -14.41 -34.56 -7.34
C VAL A 21 -13.29 -33.52 -7.31
N PHE A 22 -12.81 -33.17 -6.13
CA PHE A 22 -11.47 -32.58 -6.01
C PHE A 22 -10.72 -33.32 -4.89
N PRO A 23 -9.85 -34.28 -5.22
CA PRO A 23 -8.88 -34.73 -4.24
C PRO A 23 -7.94 -33.57 -3.97
N ARG A 24 -7.88 -33.23 -2.68
CA ARG A 24 -6.92 -32.33 -2.04
C ARG A 24 -5.50 -32.72 -2.46
N LEU A 25 -4.83 -31.85 -3.22
CA LEU A 25 -3.41 -31.98 -3.54
C LEU A 25 -2.60 -31.54 -2.32
N GLU A 26 -2.24 -32.51 -1.47
CA GLU A 26 -1.14 -32.37 -0.52
C GLU A 26 0.17 -32.47 -1.33
N ILE A 27 0.93 -31.38 -1.40
CA ILE A 27 2.25 -31.35 -2.02
C ILE A 27 3.22 -31.97 -1.00
N GLY A 28 3.44 -33.28 -1.12
CA GLY A 28 4.43 -34.04 -0.38
C GLY A 28 5.28 -34.86 -1.34
N GLY A 29 6.58 -34.58 -1.36
CA GLY A 29 7.54 -35.22 -2.25
C GLY A 29 7.65 -36.73 -2.03
N GLY A 30 7.81 -37.48 -3.12
CA GLY A 30 8.07 -38.90 -3.08
C GLY A 30 7.94 -39.53 -4.46
N SER A 31 9.06 -40.02 -4.98
CA SER A 31 9.20 -40.79 -6.21
C SER A 31 8.25 -42.00 -6.25
N GLY A 32 7.41 -42.06 -7.28
CA GLY A 32 6.61 -43.25 -7.61
C GLY A 32 5.70 -42.98 -8.80
N ALA A 33 5.91 -43.70 -9.90
CA ALA A 33 5.08 -43.62 -11.09
C ALA A 33 3.65 -44.12 -10.78
N SER A 34 2.73 -43.21 -10.51
CA SER A 34 1.30 -43.53 -10.48
C SER A 34 0.76 -43.47 -11.91
N ASN A 35 0.44 -44.65 -12.47
CA ASN A 35 -0.39 -44.78 -13.66
C ASN A 35 -1.74 -44.09 -13.42
N VAL A 36 -1.91 -42.88 -13.93
CA VAL A 36 -3.22 -42.21 -13.97
C VAL A 36 -4.01 -42.89 -15.08
N MET A 37 -4.91 -43.80 -14.70
CA MET A 37 -5.83 -44.43 -15.64
C MET A 37 -6.89 -43.41 -16.08
N ILE A 38 -6.63 -42.77 -17.21
CA ILE A 38 -7.59 -41.87 -17.87
C ILE A 38 -8.83 -42.71 -18.24
N PRO A 39 -10.07 -42.29 -17.89
CA PRO A 39 -11.27 -43.03 -18.27
C PRO A 39 -11.36 -43.16 -19.79
N ARG A 40 -11.66 -44.36 -20.30
CA ARG A 40 -11.71 -44.69 -21.74
C ARG A 40 -12.56 -43.72 -22.56
N THR A 41 -13.59 -43.15 -21.95
CA THR A 41 -14.48 -42.15 -22.56
C THR A 41 -13.75 -40.86 -22.92
N LEU A 42 -12.80 -40.43 -22.09
CA LEU A 42 -12.01 -39.21 -22.31
C LEU A 42 -10.97 -39.43 -23.42
N LEU A 43 -10.37 -40.63 -23.47
CA LEU A 43 -9.47 -41.03 -24.56
C LEU A 43 -10.20 -41.01 -25.91
N GLU A 44 -11.41 -41.58 -25.97
CA GLU A 44 -12.23 -41.61 -27.18
C GLU A 44 -12.70 -40.20 -27.62
N MET A 45 -13.02 -39.32 -26.66
CA MET A 45 -13.36 -37.92 -26.94
C MET A 45 -12.18 -37.13 -27.50
N LEU A 46 -10.97 -37.38 -27.01
CA LEU A 46 -9.75 -36.78 -27.56
C LEU A 46 -9.47 -37.34 -28.97
N GLN A 47 -9.62 -38.64 -29.16
CA GLN A 47 -9.38 -39.29 -30.44
C GLN A 47 -10.37 -38.84 -31.53
N ARG A 48 -11.64 -38.59 -31.17
CA ARG A 48 -12.62 -37.95 -32.08
C ARG A 48 -12.30 -36.50 -32.41
N ARG A 49 -11.63 -35.78 -31.50
CA ARG A 49 -11.26 -34.37 -31.72
C ARG A 49 -10.03 -34.22 -32.61
N PHE A 50 -9.12 -35.20 -32.60
CA PHE A 50 -7.89 -35.20 -33.39
C PHE A 50 -7.92 -36.16 -34.59
N GLY A 51 -8.98 -36.96 -34.77
CA GLY A 51 -9.06 -38.05 -35.74
C GLY A 51 -9.37 -37.66 -37.19
N ASN A 52 -9.52 -36.36 -37.50
CA ASN A 52 -9.70 -35.89 -38.88
C ASN A 52 -8.61 -34.88 -39.24
N ALA A 53 -7.44 -35.38 -39.61
CA ALA A 53 -6.43 -34.61 -40.31
C ALA A 53 -5.62 -35.57 -41.21
N ASN A 54 -6.14 -35.85 -42.40
CA ASN A 54 -5.28 -36.30 -43.49
C ASN A 54 -4.76 -35.06 -44.20
N ASN A 55 -3.44 -34.88 -44.09
CA ASN A 55 -2.50 -34.19 -44.98
C ASN A 55 -3.00 -32.93 -45.72
N GLU A 56 -2.45 -31.77 -45.36
CA GLU A 56 -1.39 -31.13 -46.15
C GLU A 56 -0.87 -29.86 -45.46
N GLU A 57 0.44 -29.68 -45.56
CA GLU A 57 1.20 -28.45 -45.37
C GLU A 57 1.42 -27.96 -43.93
N GLY A 58 2.57 -28.36 -43.41
CA GLY A 58 3.14 -27.79 -42.21
C GLY A 58 3.42 -26.30 -42.37
N TYR A 59 2.64 -25.48 -41.67
CA TYR A 59 3.11 -24.27 -40.99
C TYR A 59 1.96 -23.75 -40.13
N GLN A 60 1.85 -24.23 -38.90
CA GLN A 60 1.31 -23.37 -37.84
C GLN A 60 2.04 -23.69 -36.54
N SER A 61 3.35 -23.47 -36.62
CA SER A 61 4.28 -23.27 -35.53
C SER A 61 3.63 -22.53 -34.35
N ASP A 62 3.95 -22.94 -33.13
CA ASP A 62 4.36 -22.05 -32.04
C ASP A 62 3.73 -20.64 -32.03
N ASN A 63 2.42 -20.52 -31.76
CA ASN A 63 1.81 -19.21 -31.49
C ASN A 63 1.06 -19.21 -30.16
N GLY A 64 1.66 -19.81 -29.15
CA GLY A 64 1.43 -19.37 -27.78
C GLY A 64 1.82 -17.89 -27.68
N ILE A 65 0.91 -17.05 -27.15
CA ILE A 65 1.09 -15.62 -26.81
C ILE A 65 0.84 -14.62 -27.96
N VAL A 66 -0.39 -14.48 -28.47
CA VAL A 66 -0.74 -13.23 -29.21
C VAL A 66 -2.22 -12.80 -29.14
N LEU A 67 -2.88 -12.81 -27.97
CA LEU A 67 -4.28 -12.31 -27.91
C LEU A 67 -4.47 -10.97 -27.20
N ALA A 68 -3.51 -10.48 -26.40
CA ALA A 68 -3.67 -9.21 -25.67
C ALA A 68 -2.42 -8.31 -25.67
N VAL A 69 -1.59 -8.36 -26.70
CA VAL A 69 -0.43 -7.46 -26.83
C VAL A 69 -0.80 -6.26 -27.71
N PRO A 70 -0.44 -5.02 -27.34
CA PRO A 70 -0.62 -3.86 -28.21
C PRO A 70 0.05 -4.10 -29.56
N LYS A 71 -0.74 -4.10 -30.64
CA LYS A 71 -0.25 -4.41 -31.99
C LYS A 71 0.84 -3.44 -32.47
N LYS A 72 0.83 -2.19 -32.00
CA LYS A 72 1.77 -1.13 -32.41
C LYS A 72 2.23 -0.32 -31.20
N LYS A 73 3.44 0.23 -31.30
CA LYS A 73 3.96 1.23 -30.35
C LYS A 73 3.03 2.45 -30.33
N VAL A 74 2.60 2.86 -29.15
CA VAL A 74 1.79 4.06 -28.98
C VAL A 74 2.65 5.29 -29.33
N SER A 75 2.14 6.17 -30.19
CA SER A 75 2.85 7.42 -30.54
C SER A 75 2.97 8.34 -29.33
N HIS A 76 3.98 9.22 -29.35
CA HIS A 76 4.19 10.21 -28.29
C HIS A 76 2.94 11.08 -28.07
N GLN A 77 2.29 11.53 -29.15
CA GLN A 77 1.04 12.30 -29.10
C GLN A 77 -0.08 11.52 -28.41
N LYS A 78 -0.32 10.26 -28.79
CA LYS A 78 -1.38 9.44 -28.19
C LYS A 78 -1.12 9.16 -26.71
N LYS A 79 0.14 8.96 -26.30
CA LYS A 79 0.51 8.80 -24.89
C LYS A 79 0.24 10.09 -24.10
N ARG A 80 0.66 11.24 -24.64
CA ARG A 80 0.43 12.56 -24.01
C ARG A 80 -1.04 12.93 -23.90
N GLN A 81 -1.82 12.75 -24.96
CA GLN A 81 -3.25 13.03 -24.94
C GLN A 81 -3.96 12.16 -23.90
N ARG A 82 -3.63 10.87 -23.81
CA ARG A 82 -4.22 9.99 -22.78
C ARG A 82 -3.81 10.38 -21.36
N GLN A 83 -2.61 10.93 -21.16
CA GLN A 83 -2.10 11.24 -19.82
C GLN A 83 -2.48 12.63 -19.34
N TYR A 84 -2.33 13.65 -20.18
CA TYR A 84 -2.42 15.05 -19.79
C TYR A 84 -3.71 15.74 -20.22
N ALA A 85 -4.37 15.31 -21.31
CA ALA A 85 -5.58 15.99 -21.78
C ALA A 85 -6.80 15.82 -20.84
N PRO A 86 -7.09 14.64 -20.27
CA PRO A 86 -8.28 14.52 -19.41
C PRO A 86 -8.03 15.25 -18.09
N GLY A 87 -8.91 16.21 -17.76
CA GLY A 87 -8.85 16.96 -16.50
C GLY A 87 -8.84 16.07 -15.25
N LYS A 88 -9.44 14.87 -15.32
CA LYS A 88 -9.40 13.86 -14.26
C LYS A 88 -7.98 13.45 -13.84
N LYS A 89 -7.02 13.44 -14.77
CA LYS A 89 -5.62 13.07 -14.49
C LYS A 89 -4.74 14.26 -14.09
N GLN A 90 -5.27 15.48 -14.21
CA GLN A 90 -4.55 16.70 -13.87
C GLN A 90 -4.69 16.99 -12.38
N LEU A 91 -3.63 17.51 -11.78
CA LEU A 91 -3.67 17.98 -10.41
C LEU A 91 -4.52 19.25 -10.35
N GLN A 92 -5.59 19.22 -9.55
CA GLN A 92 -6.46 20.36 -9.36
C GLN A 92 -5.85 21.36 -8.38
N MET A 93 -6.10 22.65 -8.62
CA MET A 93 -5.67 23.70 -7.72
C MET A 93 -6.42 23.59 -6.38
N MET A 94 -5.70 23.78 -5.28
CA MET A 94 -6.28 23.72 -3.94
C MET A 94 -6.87 25.07 -3.56
N HIS A 95 -8.15 25.29 -3.88
CA HIS A 95 -8.86 26.54 -3.56
C HIS A 95 -9.39 26.61 -2.12
N HIS A 96 -9.53 25.46 -1.47
CA HIS A 96 -10.10 25.32 -0.13
C HIS A 96 -9.07 25.52 0.98
N LEU A 97 -8.20 26.53 0.85
CA LEU A 97 -7.28 26.97 1.90
C LEU A 97 -7.82 28.22 2.59
N ASN A 98 -7.67 28.28 3.91
CA ASN A 98 -8.08 29.44 4.72
C ASN A 98 -7.04 29.78 5.79
N LYS A 99 -7.21 30.95 6.42
CA LYS A 99 -6.38 31.43 7.54
C LYS A 99 -6.70 30.62 8.79
N CYS A 100 -5.66 30.16 9.49
CA CYS A 100 -5.82 29.57 10.82
C CYS A 100 -6.20 30.67 11.83
N PRO A 101 -7.23 30.47 12.66
CA PRO A 101 -7.65 31.49 13.63
C PRO A 101 -6.59 31.75 14.72
N SER A 102 -5.79 30.74 15.09
CA SER A 102 -4.82 30.86 16.18
C SER A 102 -3.48 31.46 15.72
N CYS A 103 -2.92 30.98 14.61
CA CYS A 103 -1.57 31.36 14.18
C CYS A 103 -1.52 32.20 12.89
N GLY A 104 -2.64 32.45 12.22
CA GLY A 104 -2.68 33.27 11.00
C GLY A 104 -2.05 32.64 9.74
N HIS A 105 -1.60 31.39 9.80
CA HIS A 105 -1.00 30.69 8.65
C HIS A 105 -2.03 29.94 7.81
N TYR A 106 -1.67 29.55 6.58
CA TYR A 106 -2.53 28.73 5.73
C TYR A 106 -2.80 27.36 6.37
N LYS A 107 -4.06 26.95 6.30
CA LYS A 107 -4.54 25.59 6.59
C LYS A 107 -5.63 25.20 5.58
N ARG A 108 -6.00 23.93 5.57
CA ARG A 108 -7.15 23.44 4.78
C ARG A 108 -8.46 23.83 5.47
N GLN A 109 -9.49 24.17 4.68
CA GLN A 109 -10.85 24.38 5.16
C GLN A 109 -11.37 23.14 5.92
N ASN A 110 -12.24 23.36 6.91
CA ASN A 110 -12.83 22.34 7.77
C ASN A 110 -11.83 21.41 8.49
N THR A 111 -10.55 21.82 8.57
CA THR A 111 -9.48 21.05 9.20
C THR A 111 -8.80 21.89 10.28
N LEU A 112 -8.28 21.23 11.32
CA LEU A 112 -7.41 21.86 12.32
C LEU A 112 -6.05 22.21 11.72
N CYS A 113 -5.37 23.24 12.26
CA CYS A 113 -4.01 23.55 11.85
C CYS A 113 -3.06 22.51 12.45
N MET A 114 -2.27 21.84 11.60
CA MET A 114 -1.36 20.79 12.05
C MET A 114 -0.24 21.31 12.95
N TYR A 115 0.13 22.59 12.82
CA TYR A 115 1.12 23.21 13.70
C TYR A 115 0.57 23.42 15.11
N CYS A 116 -0.55 24.14 15.24
CA CYS A 116 -1.18 24.40 16.55
C CYS A 116 -1.58 23.09 17.26
N PHE A 117 -2.06 22.09 16.50
CA PHE A 117 -2.35 20.78 17.07
C PHE A 117 -1.09 20.07 17.59
N ASN A 118 0.02 20.13 16.84
CA ASN A 118 1.29 19.56 17.29
C ASN A 118 1.85 20.26 18.52
N GLU A 119 1.68 21.57 18.62
CA GLU A 119 2.07 22.36 19.79
C GLU A 119 1.29 21.93 21.04
N ILE A 120 -0.04 21.82 20.94
CA ILE A 120 -0.88 21.29 22.02
C ILE A 120 -0.47 19.87 22.39
N ARG A 121 -0.22 19.00 21.39
CA ARG A 121 0.26 17.64 21.62
C ARG A 121 1.62 17.64 22.33
N HIS A 122 2.51 18.55 21.99
CA HIS A 122 3.81 18.69 22.65
C HIS A 122 3.65 19.10 24.11
N ILE A 123 2.78 20.08 24.38
CA ILE A 123 2.41 20.53 25.73
C ILE A 123 1.83 19.37 26.56
N TRP A 124 0.93 18.57 25.98
CA TRP A 124 0.38 17.40 26.68
C TRP A 124 1.43 16.34 26.97
N LYS A 125 2.40 16.15 26.07
CA LYS A 125 3.53 15.28 26.37
C LYS A 125 4.33 15.82 27.55
N THR A 126 4.70 17.10 27.55
CA THR A 126 5.50 17.68 28.64
C THR A 126 4.82 17.54 30.01
N TYR A 127 3.49 17.72 30.09
CA TYR A 127 2.76 17.58 31.36
C TYR A 127 2.49 16.13 31.78
N THR A 128 2.20 15.23 30.83
CA THR A 128 1.83 13.84 31.12
C THR A 128 3.03 12.88 31.09
N ASN A 129 4.24 13.40 30.92
CA ASN A 129 5.46 12.59 30.86
C ASN A 129 5.67 11.84 32.17
N LYS A 130 5.79 10.51 32.06
CA LYS A 130 6.34 9.70 33.15
C LYS A 130 7.87 9.85 33.09
N PRO A 131 8.54 10.23 34.19
CA PRO A 131 9.99 10.26 34.21
C PRO A 131 10.53 8.86 33.90
N LEU A 132 11.63 8.80 33.16
CA LEU A 132 12.38 7.55 33.00
C LEU A 132 13.09 7.30 34.33
N GLU A 133 12.65 6.26 35.04
CA GLU A 133 13.30 5.81 36.26
C GLU A 133 14.51 4.97 35.87
N GLU A 134 15.70 5.55 36.05
CA GLU A 134 16.94 4.79 35.98
C GLU A 134 17.12 3.99 37.28
N PRO A 135 17.70 2.77 37.24
CA PRO A 135 17.94 2.00 38.45
C PRO A 135 18.91 2.74 39.36
N LEU A 136 18.63 2.77 40.67
CA LEU A 136 19.42 3.51 41.67
C LEU A 136 20.92 3.16 41.61
N GLN A 137 21.22 1.89 41.37
CA GLN A 137 22.58 1.37 41.23
C GLN A 137 23.37 2.07 40.12
N GLU A 138 22.74 2.41 38.99
CA GLU A 138 23.42 3.09 37.87
C GLU A 138 23.59 4.60 38.12
N GLN A 139 22.71 5.20 38.93
CA GLN A 139 22.80 6.61 39.32
C GLN A 139 23.99 6.85 40.26
N GLU A 140 24.26 5.92 41.19
CA GLU A 140 25.32 6.02 42.21
C GLU A 140 26.73 5.70 41.68
N LEU A 141 26.85 5.02 40.54
CA LEU A 141 28.16 4.66 39.98
C LEU A 141 29.00 5.90 39.62
N SER A 142 30.28 5.87 40.00
CA SER A 142 31.29 6.84 39.58
C SER A 142 31.47 6.82 38.06
N ASP A 143 31.79 7.96 37.45
CA ASP A 143 32.06 8.05 36.00
C ASP A 143 33.24 7.15 35.56
N LEU A 144 34.22 6.94 36.45
CA LEU A 144 35.32 6.00 36.22
C LEU A 144 34.75 4.58 36.11
N ASP A 145 33.94 4.16 37.09
CA ASP A 145 33.34 2.84 37.13
C ASP A 145 32.37 2.62 35.96
N LYS A 146 31.59 3.63 35.55
CA LYS A 146 30.75 3.57 34.34
C LYS A 146 31.57 3.30 33.08
N ARG A 147 32.72 3.94 32.92
CA ARG A 147 33.63 3.70 31.78
C ARG A 147 34.29 2.31 31.84
N LEU A 148 34.63 1.82 33.04
CA LEU A 148 35.17 0.48 33.24
C LEU A 148 34.12 -0.61 32.95
N LEU A 149 32.89 -0.45 33.45
CA LEU A 149 31.79 -1.41 33.30
C LEU A 149 31.21 -1.40 31.89
N TYR A 150 31.05 -0.22 31.28
CA TYR A 150 30.40 -0.04 29.98
C TYR A 150 31.32 0.68 28.98
N PRO A 151 32.38 0.02 28.47
CA PRO A 151 33.23 0.59 27.45
C PRO A 151 32.46 0.79 26.13
N GLY A 152 32.77 1.88 25.42
CA GLY A 152 32.17 2.17 24.12
C GLY A 152 32.57 1.15 23.06
N LYS A 153 31.67 0.90 22.09
CA LYS A 153 31.91 0.02 20.95
C LYS A 153 31.89 0.80 19.64
N ASN A 154 32.72 0.38 18.68
CA ASN A 154 32.61 0.86 17.31
C ASN A 154 31.35 0.25 16.69
N GLU A 155 30.48 1.11 16.19
CA GLU A 155 29.25 0.66 15.56
C GLU A 155 29.51 0.23 14.12
N THR A 156 28.60 -0.56 13.58
CA THR A 156 28.64 -0.90 12.16
C THR A 156 28.12 0.27 11.33
N GLU A 157 28.58 0.38 10.09
CA GLU A 157 28.12 1.40 9.14
C GLU A 157 26.59 1.46 9.01
N TYR A 158 25.92 0.30 9.08
CA TYR A 158 24.46 0.24 9.08
C TYR A 158 23.84 0.92 10.31
N LEU A 159 24.39 0.69 11.50
CA LEU A 159 23.91 1.31 12.73
C LEU A 159 24.18 2.81 12.74
N GLU A 160 25.31 3.25 12.20
CA GLU A 160 25.60 4.66 11.95
C GLU A 160 24.53 5.31 11.10
N ARG A 161 24.22 4.74 9.93
CA ARG A 161 23.14 5.23 9.07
C ARG A 161 21.77 5.23 9.74
N LEU A 162 21.50 4.26 10.62
CA LEU A 162 20.24 4.19 11.36
C LEU A 162 20.16 5.24 12.49
N ARG A 163 21.29 5.58 13.11
CA ARG A 163 21.38 6.67 14.08
C ARG A 163 21.11 8.02 13.42
N ASP A 164 21.55 8.19 12.17
CA ASP A 164 21.35 9.39 11.35
C ASP A 164 19.90 9.55 10.84
N LYS A 165 18.95 9.65 11.80
CA LYS A 165 17.51 9.76 11.54
C LYS A 165 17.15 10.95 10.67
N ASP A 166 17.88 12.06 10.82
CA ASP A 166 17.65 13.27 10.05
C ASP A 166 17.93 13.08 8.54
N SER A 167 18.72 12.06 8.16
CA SER A 167 19.00 11.77 6.75
C SER A 167 17.81 11.13 6.02
N TYR A 168 16.96 10.35 6.71
CA TYR A 168 15.90 9.56 6.04
C TYR A 168 14.49 9.84 6.56
N LEU A 169 14.33 10.51 7.70
CA LEU A 169 13.05 10.77 8.31
C LEU A 169 12.59 12.22 8.09
N GLU A 170 11.55 12.40 7.27
CA GLU A 170 11.00 13.71 6.97
C GLU A 170 10.26 14.34 8.16
N LYS A 171 10.66 15.56 8.53
CA LYS A 171 9.96 16.37 9.56
C LYS A 171 8.90 17.25 8.90
N ARG A 172 7.80 17.49 9.62
CA ARG A 172 6.68 18.31 9.12
C ARG A 172 7.12 19.77 8.91
N VAL A 173 6.98 20.27 7.68
CA VAL A 173 7.24 21.66 7.32
C VAL A 173 6.14 22.63 7.82
N ARG A 174 6.53 23.88 8.06
CA ARG A 174 5.61 24.98 8.40
C ARG A 174 4.98 25.55 7.13
N THR A 175 3.69 25.88 7.19
CA THR A 175 2.98 26.55 6.08
C THR A 175 3.38 28.02 5.98
N LEU A 176 3.04 28.69 4.87
CA LEU A 176 3.26 30.12 4.72
C LEU A 176 2.24 30.93 5.55
N PRO A 177 2.59 32.16 6.00
CA PRO A 177 1.63 33.09 6.59
C PRO A 177 0.63 33.58 5.52
N VAL A 178 -0.61 33.89 5.93
CA VAL A 178 -1.62 34.45 5.01
C VAL A 178 -1.40 35.96 4.90
N GLU A 179 -1.22 36.45 3.68
CA GLU A 179 -1.12 37.89 3.40
C GLU A 179 -2.48 38.57 3.59
N GLU A 180 -2.47 39.72 4.28
CA GLU A 180 -3.67 40.55 4.43
C GLU A 180 -3.83 41.43 3.20
N LYS A 181 -4.96 41.28 2.50
CA LYS A 181 -5.28 42.17 1.38
C LYS A 181 -5.46 43.58 1.94
N LYS A 182 -4.59 44.51 1.55
CA LYS A 182 -4.82 45.95 1.79
C LYS A 182 -6.14 46.32 1.10
N THR A 183 -7.18 46.57 1.89
CA THR A 183 -8.37 47.26 1.39
C THR A 183 -7.90 48.61 0.88
N LYS A 184 -8.01 48.87 -0.43
CA LYS A 184 -7.79 50.21 -0.95
C LYS A 184 -8.81 51.10 -0.23
N GLY A 185 -8.30 52.08 0.52
CA GLY A 185 -9.09 52.92 1.41
C GLY A 185 -10.31 53.52 0.69
N GLY A 186 -11.41 53.59 1.44
CA GLY A 186 -12.54 54.43 1.07
C GLY A 186 -12.03 55.86 0.88
N SER A 187 -12.45 56.47 -0.22
CA SER A 187 -12.47 57.92 -0.36
C SER A 187 -13.50 58.44 0.64
N GLU A 188 -13.01 59.06 1.72
CA GLU A 188 -13.73 60.18 2.33
C GLU A 188 -13.54 61.43 1.48
#